data_AF-A0A8T5CMQ5-F1
#
_entry.id   AF-A0A8T5CMQ5-F1
#
_cell.length_a   1.000
_cell.length_b   1.000
_cell.length_c   1.000
_cell.angle_alpha   90.00
_cell.angle_beta   90.00
_cell.angle_gamma   90.00
#
_symmetry.space_group_name_H-M   'P 1'
#
loop_
_entity.id
_entity.type
_entity.pdbx_description
1 polymer ?
#
loop_
_entity_poly.entity_id
_entity_poly.type
_entity_poly.pdbx_seq_one_letter_code
_entity_poly.pdbx_strand_id
1 'polypeptide(L)'
;MGYACPVCDAPQRDETHLANHLALQAIVHGDDHETWLDEHAPEWADLNADSLGPLVADLAEEREFDEVFEDTVDRTGGPGHAHPHGQEHDHDIPDRQPQPFGGAGGSESLSGDAARIFEEAQSLTREMVADDGEDGENGEREDAPRDGDDARDATDADDRGEETDGADRKES
;
A
#
# COMPACT_ATOMS: atom_id res chain seq x y z
N MET A 1 10.20 -0.11 -17.73
CA MET A 1 9.16 0.21 -18.72
C MET A 1 7.85 0.19 -17.97
N GLY A 2 7.04 1.25 -18.06
CA GLY A 2 5.74 1.30 -17.42
C GLY A 2 4.61 1.35 -18.45
N TYR A 3 3.40 1.60 -18.00
CA TYR A 3 2.21 1.71 -18.84
C TYR A 3 1.45 3.00 -18.58
N ALA A 4 0.82 3.57 -19.61
CA ALA A 4 -0.14 4.65 -19.44
C ALA A 4 -1.55 4.08 -19.23
N CYS A 5 -2.28 4.63 -18.25
CA CYS A 5 -3.68 4.28 -18.06
C CYS A 5 -4.50 4.64 -19.32
N PRO A 6 -5.27 3.71 -19.92
CA PRO A 6 -5.99 3.95 -21.16
C PRO A 6 -7.15 4.97 -21.03
N VAL A 7 -7.55 5.28 -19.79
CA VAL A 7 -8.67 6.20 -19.51
C VAL A 7 -8.18 7.62 -19.23
N CYS A 8 -7.18 7.77 -18.34
CA CYS A 8 -6.72 9.08 -17.87
C CYS A 8 -5.26 9.42 -18.25
N ASP A 9 -4.58 8.58 -19.02
CA ASP A 9 -3.17 8.68 -19.43
C ASP A 9 -2.17 8.72 -18.25
N ALA A 10 -2.63 8.47 -17.02
CA ALA A 10 -1.79 8.48 -15.83
C ALA A 10 -0.71 7.39 -15.93
N PRO A 11 0.56 7.73 -15.65
CA PRO A 11 1.68 6.81 -15.77
C PRO A 11 1.72 5.80 -14.62
N GLN A 12 1.95 4.52 -14.93
CA GLN A 12 2.01 3.41 -13.99
C GLN A 12 3.32 2.64 -14.14
N ARG A 13 3.92 2.24 -13.01
CA ARG A 13 5.28 1.68 -12.98
C ARG A 13 5.38 0.33 -13.70
N ASP A 14 4.38 -0.52 -13.53
CA ASP A 14 4.29 -1.88 -14.07
C ASP A 14 2.82 -2.29 -14.24
N GLU A 15 2.59 -3.47 -14.81
CA GLU A 15 1.25 -4.00 -15.08
C GLU A 15 0.38 -4.14 -13.81
N THR A 16 0.99 -4.48 -12.68
CA THR A 16 0.28 -4.65 -11.40
C THR A 16 -0.19 -3.30 -10.85
N HIS A 17 0.63 -2.25 -10.95
CA HIS A 17 0.23 -0.90 -10.60
C HIS A 17 -0.87 -0.37 -11.52
N LEU A 18 -0.79 -0.69 -12.82
CA LEU A 18 -1.86 -0.35 -13.77
C LEU A 18 -3.18 -1.01 -13.40
N ALA A 19 -3.18 -2.31 -13.12
CA ALA A 19 -4.38 -3.03 -12.69
C ALA A 19 -4.98 -2.45 -11.40
N ASN A 20 -4.14 -2.19 -10.40
CA ASN A 20 -4.59 -1.59 -9.14
C ASN A 20 -5.18 -0.19 -9.35
N HIS A 21 -4.54 0.64 -10.17
CA HIS A 21 -5.05 1.97 -10.49
C HIS A 21 -6.45 1.88 -11.13
N LEU A 22 -6.61 1.06 -12.18
CA LEU A 22 -7.90 0.87 -12.85
C LEU A 22 -8.99 0.35 -11.88
N ALA A 23 -8.70 -0.71 -11.12
CA ALA A 23 -9.67 -1.31 -10.22
C ALA A 23 -10.08 -0.37 -9.07
N LEU A 24 -9.12 0.35 -8.46
CA LEU A 24 -9.44 1.30 -7.39
C LEU A 24 -10.24 2.49 -7.89
N GLN A 25 -9.88 3.04 -9.06
CA GLN A 25 -10.65 4.15 -9.65
C GLN A 25 -12.08 3.70 -9.98
N ALA A 26 -12.24 2.51 -10.55
CA ALA A 26 -13.55 1.92 -10.80
C ALA A 26 -14.37 1.75 -9.51
N ILE A 27 -13.80 1.14 -8.46
CA ILE A 27 -14.52 0.89 -7.19
C ILE A 27 -14.89 2.18 -6.46
N VAL A 28 -13.98 3.16 -6.41
CA VAL A 28 -14.17 4.38 -5.61
C VAL A 28 -15.05 5.39 -6.32
N HIS A 29 -14.93 5.50 -7.65
CA HIS A 29 -15.57 6.55 -8.41
C HIS A 29 -16.70 6.07 -9.33
N GLY A 30 -16.77 4.79 -9.68
CA GLY A 30 -17.75 4.24 -10.61
C GLY A 30 -17.76 4.99 -11.94
N ASP A 31 -16.58 5.26 -12.49
CA ASP A 31 -16.35 6.21 -13.57
C ASP A 31 -15.98 5.53 -14.90
N ASP A 32 -15.38 6.28 -15.82
CA ASP A 32 -14.90 5.78 -17.10
C ASP A 32 -13.94 4.58 -16.94
N HIS A 33 -13.26 4.42 -15.79
CA HIS A 33 -12.43 3.25 -15.51
C HIS A 33 -13.26 1.98 -15.31
N GLU A 34 -14.43 2.07 -14.66
CA GLU A 34 -15.35 0.93 -14.50
C GLU A 34 -15.92 0.53 -15.87
N THR A 35 -16.39 1.49 -16.66
CA THR A 35 -16.93 1.20 -18.00
C THR A 35 -15.87 0.56 -18.89
N TRP A 36 -14.63 1.06 -18.86
CA TRP A 36 -13.54 0.50 -19.64
C TRP A 36 -13.21 -0.94 -19.20
N LEU A 37 -13.19 -1.20 -17.89
CA LEU A 37 -12.95 -2.54 -17.35
C LEU A 37 -14.08 -3.51 -17.70
N ASP A 38 -15.34 -3.09 -17.62
CA ASP A 38 -16.49 -3.94 -17.98
C ASP A 38 -16.46 -4.35 -19.47
N GLU A 39 -15.96 -3.48 -20.34
CA GLU A 39 -15.82 -3.76 -21.78
C GLU A 39 -14.65 -4.70 -22.11
N HIS A 40 -13.51 -4.52 -21.45
CA HIS A 40 -12.25 -5.18 -21.82
C HIS A 40 -11.90 -6.38 -20.94
N ALA A 41 -12.38 -6.38 -19.70
CA ALA A 41 -12.13 -7.42 -18.70
C ALA A 41 -13.36 -7.57 -17.79
N PRO A 42 -14.51 -8.06 -18.27
CA PRO A 42 -15.77 -8.08 -17.51
C PRO A 42 -15.72 -8.83 -16.17
N GLU A 43 -14.78 -9.76 -16.01
CA GLU A 43 -14.56 -10.52 -14.77
C GLU A 43 -13.59 -9.81 -13.81
N TRP A 44 -13.20 -8.55 -14.08
CA TRP A 44 -12.17 -7.82 -13.32
C TRP A 44 -12.46 -7.75 -11.82
N ALA A 45 -13.73 -7.70 -11.43
CA ALA A 45 -14.15 -7.61 -10.04
C ALA A 45 -13.75 -8.85 -9.20
N ASP A 46 -13.57 -10.01 -9.86
CA ASP A 46 -13.15 -11.26 -9.23
C ASP A 46 -11.63 -11.51 -9.38
N LEU A 47 -10.93 -10.66 -10.15
CA LEU A 47 -9.50 -10.79 -10.39
C LEU A 47 -8.69 -9.95 -9.41
N ASN A 48 -7.54 -10.48 -9.01
CA ASN A 48 -6.53 -9.69 -8.30
C ASN A 48 -5.63 -8.95 -9.30
N ALA A 49 -4.81 -8.03 -8.79
CA ALA A 49 -3.93 -7.22 -9.62
C ALA A 49 -2.93 -8.05 -10.44
N ASP A 50 -2.41 -9.15 -9.89
CA ASP A 50 -1.48 -10.04 -10.62
C ASP A 50 -2.15 -10.75 -11.81
N SER A 51 -3.44 -11.06 -11.71
CA SER A 51 -4.19 -11.71 -12.79
C SER A 51 -4.75 -10.70 -13.79
N LEU A 52 -5.15 -9.53 -13.31
CA LEU A 52 -5.68 -8.44 -14.14
C LEU A 52 -4.57 -7.70 -14.90
N GLY A 53 -3.40 -7.54 -14.29
CA GLY A 53 -2.24 -6.82 -14.83
C GLY A 53 -1.90 -7.21 -16.27
N PRO A 54 -1.62 -8.49 -16.56
CA PRO A 54 -1.31 -8.93 -17.93
C PRO A 54 -2.41 -8.60 -18.94
N LEU A 55 -3.68 -8.71 -18.54
CA LEU A 55 -4.82 -8.44 -19.41
C LEU A 55 -4.91 -6.96 -19.79
N VAL A 56 -4.72 -6.07 -18.81
CA VAL A 56 -4.80 -4.62 -19.04
C VAL A 56 -3.53 -4.07 -19.69
N ALA A 57 -2.37 -4.67 -19.41
CA ALA A 57 -1.09 -4.30 -20.02
C ALA A 57 -1.06 -4.58 -21.53
N ASP A 58 -1.63 -5.70 -21.98
CA ASP A 58 -1.76 -6.03 -23.40
C ASP A 58 -2.59 -4.99 -24.20
N LEU A 59 -3.45 -4.24 -23.50
CA LEU A 59 -4.33 -3.21 -24.07
C LEU A 59 -3.83 -1.79 -23.85
N ALA A 60 -2.84 -1.60 -22.96
CA ALA A 60 -2.31 -0.31 -22.58
C ALA A 60 -1.06 0.06 -23.40
N GLU A 61 -0.82 1.36 -23.55
CA GLU A 61 0.39 1.85 -24.19
C GLU A 61 1.59 1.68 -23.24
N GLU A 62 2.61 0.93 -23.66
CA GLU A 62 3.92 0.91 -23.01
C GLU A 62 4.61 2.28 -23.13
N ARG A 63 5.13 2.79 -22.02
CA ARG A 63 5.80 4.10 -21.96
C ARG A 63 7.00 4.06 -21.02
N GLU A 64 8.06 4.77 -21.39
CA GLU A 64 9.20 5.02 -20.50
C GLU A 64 8.89 6.19 -19.56
N PHE A 65 9.21 6.01 -18.28
CA PHE A 65 9.00 7.01 -17.24
C PHE A 65 10.31 7.29 -16.50
N ASP A 66 10.50 8.55 -16.15
CA ASP A 66 11.66 9.02 -15.40
C ASP A 66 11.43 8.71 -13.91
N GLU A 67 12.19 7.76 -13.36
CA GLU A 67 12.12 7.34 -11.96
C GLU A 67 12.75 8.40 -11.02
N VAL A 68 12.15 9.60 -10.91
CA VAL A 68 12.75 10.74 -10.18
C VAL A 68 12.56 10.71 -8.66
N PHE A 69 11.81 9.74 -8.11
CA PHE A 69 11.42 9.75 -6.70
C PHE A 69 12.05 8.66 -5.82
N GLU A 70 12.70 7.65 -6.40
CA GLU A 70 13.35 6.58 -5.60
C GLU A 70 14.60 7.11 -4.85
N ASP A 71 15.25 8.17 -5.35
CA ASP A 71 16.44 8.79 -4.74
C ASP A 71 16.12 9.75 -3.57
N THR A 72 14.85 10.17 -3.41
CA THR A 72 14.46 11.15 -2.37
C THR A 72 14.01 10.52 -1.06
N VAL A 73 13.85 9.19 -1.03
CA VAL A 73 13.38 8.43 0.15
C VAL A 73 14.48 7.67 0.88
N ASP A 74 15.76 7.82 0.47
CA ASP A 74 16.89 7.35 1.27
C ASP A 74 16.99 8.16 2.57
N ARG A 75 16.23 7.72 3.58
CA ARG A 75 16.32 8.21 4.97
C ARG A 75 17.35 7.41 5.78
N THR A 76 18.31 6.74 5.14
CA THR A 76 19.19 5.80 5.85
C THR A 76 20.66 5.71 5.42
N GLY A 77 21.16 6.48 4.46
CA GLY A 77 22.57 6.38 4.07
C GLY A 77 23.05 7.41 3.05
N GLY A 78 23.11 8.69 3.44
CA GLY A 78 23.54 9.76 2.54
C GLY A 78 25.01 9.69 2.06
N PRO A 79 25.35 10.41 1.00
CA PRO A 79 26.65 11.03 0.80
C PRO A 79 26.59 12.49 1.27
N GLY A 80 27.44 12.85 2.23
CA GLY A 80 27.47 14.19 2.79
C GLY A 80 27.58 15.29 1.74
N HIS A 81 26.74 16.31 1.90
CA HIS A 81 27.00 17.65 1.36
C HIS A 81 28.26 18.23 2.01
N ALA A 82 29.43 17.76 1.58
CA ALA A 82 30.67 18.49 1.76
C ALA A 82 30.67 19.63 0.74
N HIS A 83 30.04 20.75 1.09
CA HIS A 83 30.31 22.01 0.41
C HIS A 83 31.75 22.42 0.75
N PRO A 84 32.68 22.49 -0.23
CA PRO A 84 33.99 23.06 0.01
C PRO A 84 33.84 24.57 0.16
N HIS A 85 33.67 25.05 1.39
CA HIS A 85 33.81 26.47 1.70
C HIS A 85 35.29 26.83 1.73
N GLY A 86 35.83 27.13 0.56
CA GLY A 86 37.22 27.52 0.37
C GLY A 86 37.40 28.41 -0.85
N GLN A 87 36.65 29.51 -0.95
CA GLN A 87 37.04 30.66 -1.77
C GLN A 87 36.28 31.92 -1.27
N GLU A 88 36.94 32.66 -0.40
CA GLU A 88 36.98 34.13 -0.32
C GLU A 88 35.80 34.91 -0.91
N HIS A 89 34.76 35.14 -0.11
CA HIS A 89 33.89 36.30 -0.28
C HIS A 89 33.87 37.09 1.03
N ASP A 90 34.65 38.17 1.02
CA ASP A 90 34.63 39.30 1.94
C ASP A 90 33.22 39.91 1.95
N HIS A 91 32.44 39.57 2.98
CA HIS A 91 31.30 40.38 3.41
C HIS A 91 31.23 40.36 4.93
N ASP A 92 31.62 41.49 5.51
CA ASP A 92 31.42 41.90 6.90
C ASP A 92 29.97 41.61 7.34
N ILE A 93 29.78 40.55 8.12
CA ILE A 93 28.56 40.26 8.86
C ILE A 93 28.98 40.02 10.32
N PRO A 94 28.59 40.86 11.28
CA PRO A 94 28.91 40.63 12.68
C PRO A 94 28.16 39.38 13.19
N ASP A 95 28.94 38.42 13.69
CA ASP A 95 28.60 37.36 14.65
C ASP A 95 27.15 36.82 14.63
N ARG A 96 26.86 35.88 13.72
CA ARG A 96 25.67 35.01 13.83
C ARG A 96 26.09 33.65 14.37
N GLN A 97 25.69 33.38 15.62
CA GLN A 97 25.79 32.06 16.24
C GLN A 97 25.08 30.98 15.39
N PRO A 98 25.63 29.76 15.31
CA PRO A 98 25.01 28.64 14.60
C PRO A 98 23.69 28.27 15.26
N GLN A 99 22.60 28.36 14.51
CA GLN A 99 21.28 27.92 14.95
C GLN A 99 21.19 26.40 14.83
N PRO A 100 20.85 25.66 15.91
CA PRO A 100 20.61 24.24 15.82
C PRO A 100 19.28 23.98 15.09
N PHE A 101 19.35 23.14 14.05
CA PHE A 101 18.19 22.51 13.44
C PHE A 101 17.55 21.57 14.48
N GLY A 102 16.36 21.94 14.95
CA GLY A 102 15.73 21.39 16.15
C GLY A 102 15.49 22.50 17.16
N GLY A 103 14.38 23.23 16.97
CA GLY A 103 13.99 24.38 17.78
C GLY A 103 13.71 24.04 19.24
N ALA A 104 14.77 23.82 20.02
CA ALA A 104 14.79 24.05 21.47
C ALA A 104 15.38 25.44 21.80
N GLY A 105 15.66 26.26 20.78
CA GLY A 105 16.25 27.60 20.89
C GLY A 105 15.35 28.73 20.39
N GLY A 106 14.06 28.48 20.18
CA GLY A 106 13.13 29.43 19.60
C GLY A 106 11.71 29.23 20.11
N SER A 107 11.53 29.10 21.42
CA SER A 107 10.26 29.53 21.99
C SER A 107 10.26 31.07 21.98
N GLU A 108 10.05 31.66 20.81
CA GLU A 108 9.22 32.85 20.80
C GLU A 108 7.99 32.44 21.58
N SER A 109 7.87 32.93 22.81
CA SER A 109 6.77 32.60 23.69
C SER A 109 5.52 32.89 22.90
N LEU A 110 4.86 31.84 22.39
CA LEU A 110 3.63 31.96 21.64
C LEU A 110 2.72 32.78 22.55
N SER A 111 2.41 34.00 22.12
CA SER A 111 1.73 34.98 22.96
C SER A 111 0.52 35.50 22.23
N GLY A 112 -0.49 35.91 22.99
CA GLY A 112 -1.75 36.35 22.43
C GLY A 112 -2.47 35.24 21.65
N ASP A 113 -2.81 35.52 20.40
CA ASP A 113 -3.70 34.69 19.59
C ASP A 113 -3.10 33.33 19.23
N ALA A 114 -1.80 33.28 18.93
CA ALA A 114 -1.12 32.04 18.57
C ALA A 114 -1.17 31.03 19.73
N ALA A 115 -0.94 31.48 20.98
CA ALA A 115 -1.03 30.61 22.15
C ALA A 115 -2.42 29.98 22.30
N ARG A 116 -3.47 30.80 22.11
CA ARG A 116 -4.86 30.37 22.22
C ARG A 116 -5.20 29.32 21.16
N ILE A 117 -4.79 29.52 19.91
CA ILE A 117 -5.04 28.58 18.81
C ILE A 117 -4.36 27.23 19.07
N PHE A 118 -3.12 27.24 19.58
CA PHE A 118 -2.40 26.00 19.92
C PHE A 118 -3.02 25.28 21.13
N GLU A 119 -3.53 26.00 22.13
CA GLU A 119 -4.30 25.40 23.23
C GLU A 119 -5.62 24.79 22.74
N GLU A 120 -6.34 25.49 21.86
CA GLU A 120 -7.61 25.01 21.28
C GLU A 120 -7.40 23.73 20.47
N ALA A 121 -6.39 23.71 19.59
CA ALA A 121 -6.03 22.53 18.81
C ALA A 121 -5.65 21.32 19.70
N GLN A 122 -4.90 21.57 20.79
CA GLN A 122 -4.55 20.54 21.76
C GLN A 122 -5.78 20.02 22.54
N SER A 123 -6.73 20.90 22.88
CA SER A 123 -7.98 20.51 23.53
C SER A 123 -8.81 19.58 22.65
N LEU A 124 -9.05 19.98 21.39
CA LEU A 124 -9.82 19.17 20.43
C LEU A 124 -9.18 17.81 20.20
N THR A 125 -7.85 17.74 20.13
CA THR A 125 -7.12 16.48 20.00
C THR A 125 -7.30 15.59 21.23
N ARG A 126 -7.28 16.17 22.44
CA ARG A 126 -7.50 15.41 23.67
C ARG A 126 -8.93 14.90 23.78
N GLU A 127 -9.92 15.69 23.38
CA GLU A 127 -11.33 15.27 23.37
C GLU A 127 -11.56 14.11 22.41
N MET A 128 -11.03 14.17 21.17
CA MET A 128 -11.13 13.04 20.23
C MET A 128 -10.48 11.75 20.77
N VAL A 129 -9.34 11.86 21.45
CA VAL A 129 -8.64 10.69 22.04
C VAL A 129 -9.36 10.16 23.28
N ALA A 130 -10.04 11.03 24.05
CA ALA A 130 -10.80 10.62 25.22
C ALA A 130 -12.09 9.90 24.82
N ASP A 131 -12.81 10.41 23.82
CA ASP A 131 -14.04 9.82 23.28
C ASP A 131 -13.79 8.41 22.70
N ASP A 132 -12.61 8.18 22.10
CA ASP A 132 -12.16 6.88 21.58
C ASP A 132 -11.77 5.86 22.69
N GLY A 133 -11.60 6.32 23.94
CA GLY A 133 -11.16 5.51 25.08
C GLY A 133 -12.27 4.99 26.01
N GLU A 134 -13.52 5.40 25.80
CA GLU A 134 -14.65 5.09 26.69
C GLU A 134 -15.45 3.84 26.28
N ASP A 135 -15.07 3.13 25.21
CA ASP A 135 -15.71 1.87 24.75
C ASP A 135 -14.99 0.60 25.25
N GLY A 136 -14.29 0.70 26.38
CA GLY A 136 -13.41 -0.34 26.94
C GLY A 136 -13.89 -1.04 28.21
N GLU A 137 -15.06 -0.69 28.76
CA GLU A 137 -15.62 -1.37 29.93
C GLU A 137 -16.91 -2.13 29.59
N ASN A 138 -16.77 -3.46 29.67
CA ASN A 138 -17.82 -4.48 29.84
C ASN A 138 -18.14 -5.37 28.62
N GLY A 139 -17.22 -6.30 28.35
CA GLY A 139 -17.49 -7.54 27.63
C GLY A 139 -16.88 -8.70 28.41
N GLU A 140 -17.57 -9.14 29.46
CA GLU A 140 -17.30 -10.41 30.13
C GLU A 140 -17.18 -11.51 29.06
N ARG A 141 -15.96 -12.02 28.91
CA ARG A 141 -15.64 -13.19 28.08
C ARG A 141 -16.25 -14.42 28.77
N GLU A 142 -17.47 -14.76 28.37
CA GLU A 142 -18.13 -16.01 28.72
C GLU A 142 -17.38 -17.15 28.02
N ASP A 143 -16.47 -17.78 28.74
CA ASP A 143 -15.73 -18.98 28.33
C ASP A 143 -16.73 -20.16 28.26
N ALA A 144 -17.37 -20.33 27.12
CA ALA A 144 -18.21 -21.49 26.84
C ALA A 144 -17.32 -22.67 26.40
N PRO A 145 -17.37 -23.82 27.08
CA PRO A 145 -16.55 -24.97 26.71
C PRO A 145 -17.04 -25.54 25.37
N ARG A 146 -16.12 -25.65 24.40
CA ARG A 146 -16.33 -26.42 23.17
C ARG A 146 -16.21 -27.90 23.50
N ASP A 147 -17.34 -28.53 23.74
CA ASP A 147 -17.49 -29.98 23.76
C ASP A 147 -18.20 -30.43 22.48
N GLY A 148 -17.62 -31.41 21.79
CA GLY A 148 -18.16 -32.03 20.57
C GLY A 148 -17.21 -31.94 19.37
N ASP A 149 -16.86 -33.00 18.66
CA ASP A 149 -17.03 -34.44 18.90
C ASP A 149 -16.06 -35.05 17.87
N ASP A 150 -14.91 -35.57 18.33
CA ASP A 150 -13.93 -36.21 17.46
C ASP A 150 -14.45 -37.63 17.17
N ALA A 151 -15.21 -37.75 16.09
CA ALA A 151 -15.82 -39.01 15.70
C ALA A 151 -15.70 -39.29 14.19
N ARG A 152 -14.63 -40.05 13.89
CA ARG A 152 -14.61 -41.22 12.98
C ARG A 152 -14.73 -40.95 11.47
N ASP A 153 -13.65 -41.23 10.75
CA ASP A 153 -13.70 -42.29 9.74
C ASP A 153 -12.31 -42.92 9.54
N ALA A 154 -12.13 -44.08 10.15
CA ALA A 154 -11.00 -44.97 9.92
C ALA A 154 -11.57 -46.37 9.75
N THR A 155 -11.86 -46.73 8.50
CA THR A 155 -12.04 -48.09 7.96
C THR A 155 -11.81 -47.95 6.45
N ASP A 156 -11.06 -48.76 5.71
CA ASP A 156 -10.45 -50.04 5.95
C ASP A 156 -9.48 -50.32 4.78
N ALA A 157 -8.42 -51.08 5.09
CA ALA A 157 -7.57 -51.96 4.26
C ALA A 157 -7.70 -51.93 2.71
N ASP A 158 -6.60 -51.72 1.97
CA ASP A 158 -5.64 -52.78 1.57
C ASP A 158 -6.32 -53.96 0.86
N ASP A 159 -6.21 -54.05 -0.48
CA ASP A 159 -5.73 -55.28 -1.11
C ASP A 159 -5.28 -55.07 -2.57
N ARG A 160 -3.97 -55.28 -2.75
CA ARG A 160 -3.25 -55.92 -3.86
C ARG A 160 -3.92 -56.09 -5.23
N GLY A 161 -3.09 -55.84 -6.26
CA GLY A 161 -2.63 -56.96 -7.07
C GLY A 161 -2.88 -56.91 -8.57
N GLU A 162 -1.76 -57.01 -9.29
CA GLU A 162 -1.59 -57.92 -10.43
C GLU A 162 -2.02 -57.45 -11.83
N GLU A 163 -1.04 -56.84 -12.50
CA GLU A 163 -0.64 -57.16 -13.87
C GLU A 163 -0.95 -58.61 -14.31
N THR A 164 -1.89 -58.82 -15.24
CA THR A 164 -1.80 -59.88 -16.27
C THR A 164 -2.60 -59.54 -17.55
N ASP A 165 -1.86 -59.60 -18.65
CA ASP A 165 -2.16 -60.20 -19.96
C ASP A 165 -3.62 -60.64 -20.26
N GLY A 166 -4.21 -60.12 -21.35
CA GLY A 166 -5.50 -60.59 -21.85
C GLY A 166 -5.94 -59.97 -23.18
N ALA A 167 -5.78 -60.74 -24.25
CA ALA A 167 -6.02 -60.41 -25.65
C ALA A 167 -7.48 -60.05 -26.06
N ASP A 168 -7.59 -59.19 -27.08
CA ASP A 168 -8.70 -59.16 -28.05
C ASP A 168 -8.08 -58.70 -29.39
N ARG A 169 -7.78 -59.54 -30.39
CA ARG A 169 -8.54 -60.51 -31.20
C ARG A 169 -9.65 -59.91 -32.11
N LYS A 170 -9.17 -59.32 -33.23
CA LYS A 170 -9.34 -59.84 -34.63
C LYS A 170 -10.58 -59.38 -35.47
N GLU A 171 -10.29 -59.24 -36.79
CA GLU A 171 -11.18 -59.32 -37.99
C GLU A 171 -11.91 -58.00 -38.35
N SER A 172 -11.86 -57.45 -39.58
CA SER A 172 -11.62 -57.98 -40.93
C SER A 172 -11.01 -56.91 -41.85
#